data_AF-A0A2P8FX55-F1
#
_entry.id   AF-A0A2P8FX55-F1
#
_cell.length_a   1.000
_cell.length_b   1.000
_cell.length_c   1.000
_cell.angle_alpha   90.00
_cell.angle_beta   90.00
_cell.angle_gamma   90.00
#
_symmetry.space_group_name_H-M   'P 1'
#
loop_
_entity.id
_entity.type
_entity.pdbx_description
1 polymer ?
#
loop_
_entity_poly.entity_id
_entity_poly.type
_entity_poly.pdbx_seq_one_letter_code
_entity_poly.pdbx_strand_id
1 'polypeptide(L)' 'MKYADKEIQEMEEFFKTADLPTTIELGPGSVITNVPAFVYSHLQIMKLRKGVGIFEVFYDRLVIVKEKLTGANQGVS' A
#
# COMPACT_ATOMS: atom_id res chain seq x y z
N MET A 1 -4.46 -6.05 -17.69
CA MET A 1 -4.06 -5.82 -16.29
C MET A 1 -3.01 -4.75 -16.29
N LYS A 2 -3.21 -3.68 -15.52
CA LYS A 2 -2.32 -2.50 -15.48
C LYS A 2 -0.95 -2.81 -14.85
N TYR A 3 -0.90 -3.78 -13.92
CA TYR A 3 0.31 -4.14 -13.18
C TYR A 3 0.80 -5.55 -13.51
N ALA A 4 2.11 -5.70 -13.64
CA ALA A 4 2.77 -6.98 -13.83
C ALA A 4 2.89 -7.75 -12.50
N ASP A 5 2.96 -9.08 -12.61
CA ASP A 5 3.16 -9.99 -11.47
C ASP A 5 4.33 -9.60 -10.57
N LYS A 6 5.41 -9.13 -11.21
CA LYS A 6 6.62 -8.67 -10.53
C LYS A 6 6.35 -7.46 -9.63
N GLU A 7 5.56 -6.50 -10.09
CA GLU A 7 5.24 -5.29 -9.32
C GLU A 7 4.39 -5.62 -8.09
N ILE A 8 3.48 -6.59 -8.21
CA ILE A 8 2.69 -7.11 -7.09
C ILE A 8 3.61 -7.77 -6.05
N GLN A 9 4.58 -8.57 -6.51
CA GLN A 9 5.55 -9.21 -5.62
C GLN A 9 6.43 -8.20 -4.89
N GLU A 10 6.95 -7.19 -5.60
CA GLU A 10 7.75 -6.12 -5.00
C GLU A 10 6.96 -5.32 -3.94
N MET A 11 5.65 -5.14 -4.16
CA MET A 11 4.75 -4.51 -3.18
C MET A 11 4.62 -5.36 -1.91
N GLU A 12 4.46 -6.67 -2.05
CA GLU A 12 4.38 -7.59 -0.92
C GLU A 12 5.68 -7.64 -0.11
N GLU A 13 6.82 -7.69 -0.81
CA GLU A 13 8.14 -7.72 -0.16
C GLU A 13 8.38 -6.44 0.64
N PHE A 14 8.04 -5.28 0.09
CA PHE A 14 8.12 -4.00 0.81
C PHE A 14 7.31 -4.01 2.11
N PHE A 15 6.03 -4.38 2.05
CA PHE A 15 5.14 -4.32 3.22
C PHE A 15 5.38 -5.43 4.26
N LYS A 16 6.13 -6.48 3.93
CA LYS A 16 6.58 -7.49 4.90
C LYS A 16 7.65 -6.96 5.86
N THR A 17 8.46 -6.01 5.41
CA THR A 17 9.60 -5.49 6.17
C THR A 17 9.43 -4.03 6.58
N ALA A 18 8.43 -3.33 6.06
CA ALA A 18 8.15 -1.95 6.42
C ALA A 18 7.63 -1.84 7.85
N ASP A 19 8.13 -0.85 8.60
CA ASP A 19 7.55 -0.45 9.87
C ASP A 19 6.21 0.26 9.61
N LEU A 20 5.11 -0.36 10.04
CA LEU A 20 3.77 0.16 9.81
C LEU A 20 3.27 0.92 11.04
N PRO A 21 3.06 2.25 10.95
CA PRO A 21 2.47 3.01 12.05
C PRO A 21 1.01 2.59 12.24
N THR A 22 0.44 2.83 13.43
CA THR A 22 -0.99 2.57 13.63
C THR A 22 -1.84 3.44 12.70
N THR A 23 -1.46 4.71 12.52
CA THR A 23 -2.19 5.69 11.73
C THR A 23 -1.29 6.41 10.73
N ILE A 24 -1.82 6.77 9.56
CA ILE A 24 -1.11 7.59 8.56
C ILE A 24 -2.08 8.56 7.88
N GLU A 25 -1.68 9.83 7.77
CA GLU A 25 -2.41 10.82 6.99
C GLU A 25 -1.92 10.79 5.54
N LEU A 26 -2.86 10.54 4.62
CA LEU A 26 -2.55 10.52 3.18
C LEU A 26 -2.63 11.93 2.58
N GLY A 27 -3.47 12.78 3.16
CA GLY A 27 -3.66 14.18 2.80
C GLY A 27 -4.77 14.80 3.66
N PRO A 28 -5.11 16.09 3.45
CA PRO A 28 -6.07 16.79 4.29
C PRO A 28 -7.40 16.05 4.41
N GLY A 29 -7.77 15.69 5.65
CA GLY A 29 -9.02 14.98 5.95
C GLY A 29 -9.05 13.49 5.57
N SER A 30 -7.93 12.92 5.13
CA SER A 30 -7.82 11.51 4.74
C SER A 30 -6.78 10.79 5.61
N VAL A 31 -7.28 10.01 6.58
CA VAL A 31 -6.47 9.29 7.55
C VAL A 31 -6.82 7.81 7.52
N ILE A 32 -5.81 6.96 7.40
CA ILE A 32 -5.94 5.53 7.72
C ILE A 32 -5.66 5.37 9.21
N THR A 33 -6.62 4.83 9.96
CA THR A 33 -6.52 4.68 11.42
C THR A 33 -6.00 3.31 11.87
N ASN A 34 -5.82 2.37 10.93
CA ASN A 34 -5.21 1.06 11.15
C ASN A 34 -4.44 0.63 9.89
N VAL A 35 -3.20 1.09 9.76
CA VAL A 35 -2.37 0.81 8.57
C VAL A 35 -2.08 -0.68 8.39
N PRO A 36 -1.75 -1.47 9.44
CA PRO A 36 -1.52 -2.90 9.29
C PRO A 36 -2.73 -3.64 8.70
N ALA A 37 -3.95 -3.38 9.20
CA ALA A 37 -5.17 -4.00 8.69
C ALA A 37 -5.50 -3.53 7.26
N PHE A 38 -5.26 -2.25 6.97
CA PHE A 38 -5.43 -1.69 5.63
C PHE A 38 -4.51 -2.39 4.63
N VAL A 39 -3.21 -2.46 4.91
CA VAL A 39 -2.21 -3.09 4.04
C VAL A 39 -2.54 -4.56 3.83
N TYR A 40 -2.81 -5.30 4.91
CA TYR A 40 -3.16 -6.72 4.83
C TYR A 40 -4.37 -6.97 3.92
N SER A 41 -5.49 -6.26 4.15
CA SER A 41 -6.72 -6.46 3.37
C SER A 41 -6.54 -6.14 1.89
N HIS A 42 -5.78 -5.09 1.56
CA HIS A 42 -5.52 -4.71 0.16
C HIS A 42 -4.63 -5.73 -0.55
N LEU A 43 -3.58 -6.23 0.11
CA LEU A 43 -2.74 -7.31 -0.43
C LEU A 43 -3.53 -8.60 -0.65
N GLN A 44 -4.44 -8.97 0.26
CA GLN A 44 -5.30 -10.15 0.08
C GLN A 44 -6.23 -9.99 -1.14
N ILE A 45 -6.85 -8.83 -1.31
CA ILE A 45 -7.73 -8.56 -2.46
C ILE A 45 -6.96 -8.66 -3.77
N MET A 46 -5.74 -8.11 -3.82
CA MET A 46 -4.88 -8.21 -5.01
C MET A 46 -4.55 -9.65 -5.39
N LYS A 47 -4.28 -10.52 -4.41
CA LYS A 47 -4.04 -11.95 -4.65
C LYS A 47 -5.27 -12.66 -5.18
N LEU A 48 -6.43 -12.44 -4.54
CA LEU A 48 -7.67 -13.16 -4.84
C LEU A 48 -8.33 -12.73 -6.14
N ARG A 49 -8.11 -11.49 -6.58
CA ARG A 49 -8.78 -10.89 -7.74
C ARG A 49 -7.81 -10.44 -8.84
N LYS A 50 -6.63 -11.07 -8.88
CA LYS A 50 -5.60 -10.84 -9.89
C LYS A 50 -6.20 -10.98 -11.30
N GLY A 51 -5.88 -10.03 -12.18
CA GLY A 51 -6.37 -9.97 -13.56
C GLY A 51 -7.71 -9.25 -13.74
N VAL A 52 -8.40 -8.88 -12.65
CA VAL A 52 -9.71 -8.21 -12.71
C VAL A 52 -9.54 -6.70 -12.51
N GLY A 53 -9.74 -5.92 -13.58
CA GLY A 53 -9.43 -4.49 -13.63
C GLY A 53 -10.06 -3.63 -12.52
N ILE A 54 -11.29 -3.94 -12.08
CA ILE A 54 -11.97 -3.16 -11.02
C ILE A 54 -11.25 -3.21 -9.66
N PHE A 55 -10.37 -4.20 -9.45
CA PHE A 55 -9.61 -4.33 -8.20
C PHE A 55 -8.21 -3.70 -8.28
N GLU A 56 -7.84 -3.08 -9.41
CA GLU A 56 -6.55 -2.39 -9.55
C GLU A 56 -6.42 -1.18 -8.61
N VAL A 57 -7.54 -0.55 -8.22
CA VAL A 57 -7.55 0.56 -7.25
C VAL A 57 -6.95 0.18 -5.88
N PHE A 58 -6.97 -1.10 -5.51
CA PHE A 58 -6.35 -1.55 -4.26
C PHE A 58 -4.82 -1.48 -4.33
N TYR A 59 -4.24 -1.70 -5.50
CA TYR A 59 -2.82 -1.49 -5.75
C TYR A 59 -2.47 0.00 -5.67
N ASP A 60 -3.24 0.85 -6.35
CA ASP A 60 -3.02 2.31 -6.36
C ASP A 60 -2.99 2.88 -4.93
N ARG A 61 -3.88 2.40 -4.05
CA ARG A 61 -3.90 2.79 -2.64
C ARG A 61 -2.67 2.33 -1.86
N LEU A 62 -2.14 1.14 -2.14
CA LEU A 62 -0.91 0.66 -1.53
C LEU A 62 0.32 1.44 -2.00
N VAL A 63 0.35 1.88 -3.26
CA VAL A 63 1.38 2.79 -3.78
C VAL A 63 1.40 4.09 -2.96
N ILE A 64 0.24 4.72 -2.74
CA ILE A 64 0.16 5.96 -1.96
C ILE A 64 0.68 5.76 -0.53
N VAL A 65 0.30 4.64 0.12
CA VAL A 65 0.80 4.33 1.47
C VAL A 65 2.32 4.12 1.45
N LYS A 66 2.84 3.37 0.49
CA LYS A 66 4.29 3.13 0.31
C LYS A 66 5.03 4.45 0.13
N GLU A 67 4.56 5.33 -0.74
CA GLU A 67 5.13 6.67 -0.98
C GLU A 67 5.15 7.53 0.29
N LYS A 68 4.09 7.47 1.10
CA LYS A 68 4.05 8.19 2.38
C LYS A 68 5.04 7.62 3.40
N LEU A 69 5.19 6.30 3.47
CA LEU A 69 6.16 5.67 4.36
C LEU A 69 7.61 5.95 3.93
N THR A 70 7.90 5.95 2.62
CA THR A 70 9.26 6.23 2.13
C THR A 70 9.58 7.72 2.10
N GLY A 71 8.59 8.58 1.83
CA GLY A 71 8.72 10.03 1.87
C GLY A 71 8.84 10.61 3.27
N ALA A 72 8.17 10.00 4.27
CA ALA A 72 8.33 10.38 5.69
C ALA A 72 9.75 10.14 6.22
N ASN A 73 10.52 9.24 5.59
CA ASN A 73 11.91 8.95 5.96
C ASN A 73 12.94 9.96 5.41
N GLN A 74 12.53 11.01 4.69
CA GLN A 74 13.44 12.06 4.18
C GLN A 74 13.38 13.39 4.98
N GLY A 75 12.79 13.37 6.18
CA GLY A 75 12.58 14.55 7.02
C GLY A 75 13.51 14.70 8.22
N VAL A 76 14.73 14.14 8.19
CA VAL A 76 15.78 14.45 9.18
C VAL A 76 17.09 14.75 8.47
N SER A 77 17.34 16.03 8.23
CA SER A 77 18.66 16.65 8.07
C SER A 77 18.56 18.10 8.52
#